data_AF-A0A966UKM9-F1
#
_entry.id   AF-A0A966UKM9-F1
#
_cell.length_a   1.000
_cell.length_b   1.000
_cell.length_c   1.000
_cell.angle_alpha   90.00
_cell.angle_beta   90.00
_cell.angle_gamma   90.00
#
_symmetry.space_group_name_H-M   'P 1'
#
loop_
_entity.id
_entity.type
_entity.pdbx_description
1 polymer ?
#
loop_
_entity_poly.entity_id
_entity_poly.type
_entity_poly.pdbx_seq_one_letter_code
_entity_poly.pdbx_strand_id
1 'polypeptide(L)'
;FWSALDHLAHLALIEHNFAAMVRRHIEGHPNPVGLREADDGTPRTMEQIMASVHAMTEEWQREHHGKSFDEVVALGASARAVTLQLLSELTDEQLNERLPGAPWADGTIGGVLAANADHGRMHWKWAKDAGVLEI
;
A
#
# COMPACT_ATOMS: atom_id res chain seq x y z
N PHE A 1 -1.95 -13.56 15.21
CA PHE A 1 -0.84 -12.63 15.54
C PHE A 1 0.10 -12.58 14.36
N TRP A 2 0.68 -11.42 14.06
CA TRP A 2 1.65 -11.25 12.97
C TRP A 2 3.07 -11.51 13.48
N SER A 3 3.88 -12.19 12.68
CA SER A 3 5.33 -12.29 12.83
C SER A 3 6.03 -11.06 12.25
N ALA A 4 7.32 -10.89 12.52
CA ALA A 4 8.14 -9.87 11.85
C ALA A 4 8.11 -10.00 10.32
N LEU A 5 8.05 -11.23 9.81
CA LEU A 5 7.98 -11.51 8.38
C LEU A 5 6.61 -11.13 7.79
N ASP A 6 5.52 -11.29 8.54
CA ASP A 6 4.19 -10.81 8.10
C ASP A 6 4.19 -9.27 7.98
N HIS A 7 4.79 -8.57 8.96
CA HIS A 7 4.93 -7.11 8.89
C HIS A 7 5.76 -6.66 7.68
N LEU A 8 6.85 -7.36 7.35
CA LEU A 8 7.69 -7.05 6.20
C LEU A 8 6.98 -7.36 4.87
N ALA A 9 6.32 -8.52 4.78
CA ALA A 9 5.56 -8.93 3.60
C ALA A 9 4.39 -7.97 3.31
N HIS A 10 3.76 -7.41 4.35
CA HIS A 10 2.70 -6.41 4.18
C HIS A 10 3.17 -5.15 3.46
N LEU A 11 4.43 -4.72 3.64
CA LEU A 11 4.93 -3.54 2.95
C LEU A 11 4.92 -3.72 1.42
N ALA A 12 5.13 -4.95 0.93
CA ALA A 12 5.05 -5.26 -0.50
C ALA A 12 3.62 -5.09 -1.06
N LEU A 13 2.59 -5.48 -0.29
CA LEU A 13 1.19 -5.23 -0.66
C LEU A 13 0.91 -3.74 -0.83
N ILE A 14 1.35 -2.94 0.14
CA ILE A 14 1.09 -1.50 0.14
C ILE A 14 1.83 -0.80 -0.98
N GLU A 15 3.08 -1.19 -1.28
CA GLU A 15 3.82 -0.68 -2.44
C GLU A 15 3.07 -0.94 -3.75
N HIS A 16 2.63 -2.19 -3.98
CA HIS A 16 1.85 -2.53 -5.17
C HIS A 16 0.54 -1.73 -5.26
N ASN A 17 -0.19 -1.61 -4.16
CA ASN A 17 -1.46 -0.90 -4.13
C ASN A 17 -1.28 0.59 -4.44
N PHE A 18 -0.27 1.24 -3.84
CA PHE A 18 0.00 2.65 -4.07
C PHE A 18 0.43 2.90 -5.52
N ALA A 19 1.34 2.08 -6.05
CA ALA A 19 1.74 2.18 -7.45
C ALA A 19 0.55 1.98 -8.41
N ALA A 20 -0.32 1.01 -8.14
CA ALA A 20 -1.49 0.73 -8.97
C ALA A 20 -2.52 1.88 -8.92
N MET A 21 -2.74 2.49 -7.76
CA MET A 21 -3.64 3.66 -7.63
C MET A 21 -3.11 4.85 -8.46
N VAL A 22 -1.81 5.13 -8.38
CA VAL A 22 -1.21 6.21 -9.18
C VAL A 22 -1.29 5.90 -10.67
N ARG A 23 -0.97 4.68 -11.11
CA ARG A 23 -1.10 4.29 -12.53
C ARG A 23 -2.51 4.47 -13.06
N ARG A 24 -3.52 4.02 -12.32
CA ARG A 24 -4.93 4.22 -12.69
C ARG A 24 -5.28 5.70 -12.87
N HIS A 25 -4.75 6.57 -12.01
CA HIS A 25 -4.97 8.02 -12.13
C HIS A 25 -4.35 8.58 -13.40
N ILE A 26 -3.10 8.22 -13.72
CA ILE A 26 -2.42 8.65 -14.95
C ILE A 26 -3.14 8.13 -16.20
N GLU A 27 -3.75 6.94 -16.12
CA GLU A 27 -4.59 6.36 -17.17
C GLU A 27 -5.99 7.00 -17.28
N GLY A 28 -6.34 7.94 -16.39
CA GLY A 28 -7.60 8.68 -16.40
C GLY A 28 -8.78 7.95 -15.76
N HIS A 29 -8.54 6.94 -14.92
CA HIS A 29 -9.63 6.28 -14.19
C HIS A 29 -10.33 7.25 -13.23
N PRO A 30 -11.68 7.25 -13.19
CA PRO A 30 -12.44 8.21 -12.38
C PRO A 30 -12.34 7.95 -10.86
N ASN A 31 -12.05 6.71 -10.46
CA ASN A 31 -11.89 6.32 -9.06
C ASN A 31 -10.59 5.50 -8.87
N PRO A 32 -9.43 6.16 -8.93
CA PRO A 32 -8.15 5.47 -8.95
C PRO A 32 -7.81 4.81 -7.60
N VAL A 33 -8.30 5.37 -6.49
CA VAL A 33 -8.13 4.78 -5.15
C VAL A 33 -9.05 3.57 -4.94
N GLY A 34 -10.25 3.55 -5.53
CA GLY A 34 -11.13 2.39 -5.53
C GLY A 34 -11.74 2.01 -4.17
N LEU A 35 -11.52 2.81 -3.13
CA LEU A 35 -12.02 2.51 -1.78
C LEU A 35 -13.42 3.06 -1.55
N ARG A 36 -13.71 4.29 -2.01
CA ARG A 36 -14.90 5.06 -1.60
C ARG A 36 -16.21 4.64 -2.27
N GLU A 37 -16.15 3.85 -3.33
CA GLU A 37 -17.33 3.41 -4.09
C GLU A 37 -17.25 1.90 -4.31
N ALA A 38 -18.41 1.25 -4.37
CA ALA A 38 -18.54 -0.13 -4.82
C ALA A 38 -18.58 -0.21 -6.36
N ASP A 39 -18.56 -1.42 -6.90
CA ASP A 39 -18.51 -1.67 -8.35
C ASP A 39 -19.75 -1.13 -9.10
N ASP A 40 -20.86 -0.98 -8.40
CA ASP A 40 -22.11 -0.38 -8.90
C ASP A 40 -22.16 1.16 -8.74
N GLY A 41 -21.07 1.77 -8.27
CA GLY A 41 -20.95 3.22 -8.03
C GLY A 41 -21.57 3.70 -6.72
N THR A 42 -22.08 2.81 -5.86
CA THR A 42 -22.63 3.22 -4.56
C THR A 42 -21.52 3.65 -3.59
N PRO A 43 -21.67 4.78 -2.87
CA PRO A 43 -20.68 5.19 -1.87
C PRO A 43 -20.58 4.18 -0.72
N ARG A 44 -19.36 3.80 -0.35
CA ARG A 44 -19.09 2.96 0.83
C ARG A 44 -19.02 3.81 2.10
N THR A 45 -19.52 3.25 3.20
CA THR A 45 -19.27 3.79 4.54
C THR A 45 -17.82 3.55 4.96
N MET A 46 -17.33 4.31 5.95
CA MET A 46 -16.00 4.07 6.51
C MET A 46 -15.84 2.64 7.06
N GLU A 47 -16.90 2.08 7.65
CA GLU A 47 -16.91 0.69 8.12
C GLU A 47 -16.71 -0.30 6.96
N GLN A 48 -17.41 -0.12 5.84
CA GLN A 48 -17.27 -0.96 4.66
C GLN A 48 -15.88 -0.83 4.02
N ILE A 49 -15.33 0.40 3.98
CA ILE A 49 -13.96 0.64 3.51
C ILE A 49 -12.97 -0.14 4.37
N MET A 50 -13.05 0.00 5.69
CA MET A 50 -12.13 -0.68 6.61
C MET A 50 -12.30 -2.19 6.56
N ALA A 51 -13.52 -2.71 6.43
CA ALA A 51 -13.77 -4.14 6.26
C ALA A 51 -13.08 -4.68 4.99
N SER A 52 -13.15 -3.96 3.87
CA SER A 52 -12.47 -4.32 2.63
C SER A 52 -10.95 -4.28 2.77
N VAL A 53 -10.40 -3.23 3.40
CA VAL A 53 -8.96 -3.10 3.66
C VAL A 53 -8.46 -4.23 4.56
N HIS A 54 -9.19 -4.57 5.62
CA HIS A 54 -8.86 -5.68 6.51
C HIS A 54 -8.92 -7.01 5.76
N ALA A 55 -9.97 -7.28 4.98
CA ALA A 55 -10.09 -8.52 4.22
C ALA A 55 -8.91 -8.73 3.26
N MET A 56 -8.55 -7.70 2.49
CA MET A 56 -7.38 -7.73 1.59
C MET A 56 -6.07 -7.96 2.36
N THR A 57 -5.91 -7.29 3.50
CA THR A 57 -4.71 -7.39 4.34
C THR A 57 -4.58 -8.78 4.97
N GLU A 58 -5.68 -9.35 5.44
CA GLU A 58 -5.72 -10.70 6.00
C GLU A 58 -5.51 -11.78 4.95
N GLU A 59 -6.05 -11.62 3.75
CA GLU A 59 -5.81 -12.53 2.63
C GLU A 59 -4.32 -12.57 2.26
N TRP A 60 -3.71 -11.40 2.05
CA TRP A 60 -2.28 -11.28 1.78
C TRP A 60 -1.43 -11.87 2.89
N GLN A 61 -1.78 -11.58 4.14
CA GLN A 61 -1.08 -12.14 5.29
C GLN A 61 -1.14 -13.66 5.29
N ARG A 62 -2.32 -14.27 5.10
CA ARG A 62 -2.46 -15.73 5.05
C ARG A 62 -1.67 -16.35 3.89
N GLU A 63 -1.67 -15.71 2.72
CA GLU A 63 -0.96 -16.21 1.54
C GLU A 63 0.57 -16.23 1.74
N HIS A 64 1.11 -15.26 2.48
CA HIS A 64 2.55 -15.09 2.63
C HIS A 64 3.10 -15.47 4.01
N HIS A 65 2.22 -15.87 4.92
CA HIS A 65 2.60 -16.35 6.24
C HIS A 65 3.50 -17.58 6.14
N GLY A 66 4.56 -17.61 6.96
CA GLY A 66 5.49 -18.75 7.03
C GLY A 66 6.52 -18.81 5.90
N LYS A 67 6.51 -17.86 4.94
CA LYS A 67 7.61 -17.69 3.99
C LYS A 67 8.93 -17.41 4.73
N SER A 68 10.03 -17.86 4.16
CA SER A 68 11.37 -17.55 4.63
C SER A 68 11.71 -16.07 4.48
N PHE A 69 12.75 -15.61 5.17
CA PHE A 69 13.23 -14.24 5.04
C PHE A 69 13.59 -13.89 3.58
N ASP A 70 14.30 -14.78 2.88
CA ASP A 70 14.70 -14.55 1.48
C ASP A 70 13.49 -14.42 0.54
N GLU A 71 12.45 -15.23 0.74
CA GLU A 71 11.19 -15.12 -0.01
C GLU A 71 10.47 -13.80 0.25
N VAL A 72 10.44 -13.33 1.51
CA VAL A 72 9.82 -12.05 1.86
C VAL A 72 10.63 -10.86 1.35
N VAL A 73 11.95 -10.94 1.37
CA VAL A 73 12.84 -9.94 0.75
C VAL A 73 12.60 -9.89 -0.77
N ALA A 74 12.46 -11.04 -1.43
CA ALA A 74 12.15 -11.10 -2.85
C ALA A 74 10.79 -10.44 -3.19
N LEU A 75 9.77 -10.65 -2.36
CA LEU A 75 8.48 -9.95 -2.49
C LEU A 75 8.66 -8.43 -2.41
N GLY A 76 9.35 -7.94 -1.38
CA GLY A 76 9.63 -6.52 -1.20
C GLY A 76 10.44 -5.92 -2.35
N ALA A 77 11.45 -6.63 -2.83
CA ALA A 77 12.28 -6.20 -3.96
C ALA A 77 11.46 -6.07 -5.25
N SER A 78 10.60 -7.03 -5.54
CA SER A 78 9.68 -6.99 -6.68
C SER A 78 8.74 -5.79 -6.60
N ALA A 79 8.08 -5.59 -5.45
CA ALA A 79 7.18 -4.46 -5.25
C ALA A 79 7.90 -3.11 -5.37
N ARG A 80 9.09 -2.99 -4.77
CA ARG A 80 9.92 -1.80 -4.87
C ARG A 80 10.33 -1.49 -6.31
N ALA A 81 10.63 -2.50 -7.12
CA ALA A 81 10.97 -2.31 -8.52
C ALA A 81 9.82 -1.64 -9.29
N VAL A 82 8.57 -2.04 -9.01
CA VAL A 82 7.37 -1.42 -9.61
C VAL A 82 7.24 0.05 -9.19
N THR A 83 7.45 0.37 -7.92
CA THR A 83 7.43 1.75 -7.42
C THR A 83 8.54 2.60 -8.04
N LEU A 84 9.76 2.07 -8.14
CA LEU A 84 10.89 2.77 -8.76
C LEU A 84 10.68 3.01 -10.25
N GLN A 85 10.10 2.02 -10.96
CA GLN A 85 9.70 2.19 -12.34
C GLN A 85 8.67 3.32 -12.47
N LEU A 86 7.60 3.30 -11.66
CA LEU A 86 6.60 4.38 -11.66
C LEU A 86 7.25 5.75 -11.41
N LEU A 87 8.13 5.86 -10.42
CA LEU A 87 8.83 7.12 -10.13
C LEU A 87 9.68 7.61 -11.31
N SER A 88 10.26 6.70 -12.11
CA SER A 88 11.01 7.06 -13.31
C SER A 88 10.14 7.53 -14.48
N GLU A 89 8.85 7.24 -14.45
CA GLU A 89 7.88 7.59 -15.49
C GLU A 89 7.11 8.88 -15.19
N LEU A 90 7.06 9.31 -13.92
CA LEU A 90 6.32 10.49 -13.47
C LEU A 90 7.08 11.80 -13.74
N THR A 91 6.36 12.84 -14.15
CA THR A 91 6.90 14.21 -14.22
C THR A 91 6.69 14.97 -12.90
N ASP A 92 7.42 16.07 -12.73
CA ASP A 92 7.24 16.97 -11.57
C ASP A 92 5.80 17.52 -11.49
N GLU A 93 5.18 17.82 -12.63
CA GLU A 93 3.78 18.27 -12.69
C GLU A 93 2.84 17.16 -12.19
N GLN A 94 3.06 15.91 -12.62
CA GLN A 94 2.25 14.77 -12.19
C GLN A 94 2.41 14.50 -10.68
N LEU A 95 3.60 14.69 -10.12
CA LEU A 95 3.80 14.58 -8.67
C LEU A 95 2.93 15.58 -7.87
N ASN A 96 2.63 16.74 -8.45
CA ASN A 96 1.79 17.76 -7.83
C ASN A 96 0.29 17.56 -8.06
N GLU A 97 -0.12 16.62 -8.93
CA GLU A 97 -1.53 16.32 -9.16
C GLU A 97 -2.18 15.70 -7.93
N ARG A 98 -3.47 16.02 -7.72
CA ARG A 98 -4.28 15.41 -6.67
C ARG A 98 -4.73 14.04 -7.11
N LEU A 99 -4.51 13.03 -6.28
CA LEU A 99 -5.03 11.68 -6.47
C LEU A 99 -6.47 11.62 -5.92
N PRO A 100 -7.52 11.51 -6.75
CA PRO A 100 -8.90 11.52 -6.28
C PRO A 100 -9.17 10.40 -5.28
N GLY A 101 -9.75 10.78 -4.14
CA GLY A 101 -10.11 9.85 -3.06
C GLY A 101 -8.99 9.56 -2.06
N ALA A 102 -7.76 10.00 -2.30
CA ALA A 102 -6.61 9.74 -1.42
C ALA A 102 -6.74 10.51 -0.09
N PRO A 103 -6.78 9.82 1.07
CA PRO A 103 -6.79 10.46 2.38
C PRO A 103 -5.38 10.68 2.96
N TRP A 104 -4.32 10.27 2.24
CA TRP A 104 -2.96 10.25 2.75
C TRP A 104 -2.21 11.57 2.47
N ALA A 105 -1.43 12.01 3.46
CA ALA A 105 -0.63 13.23 3.40
C ALA A 105 -1.47 14.44 2.93
N ASP A 106 -0.98 15.18 1.93
CA ASP A 106 -1.72 16.27 1.31
C ASP A 106 -2.57 15.81 0.11
N GLY A 107 -2.68 14.52 -0.17
CA GLY A 107 -3.48 13.97 -1.27
C GLY A 107 -2.90 14.18 -2.67
N THR A 108 -1.69 14.73 -2.81
CA THR A 108 -0.96 14.75 -4.08
C THR A 108 -0.34 13.38 -4.37
N ILE A 109 0.00 13.07 -5.63
CA ILE A 109 0.75 11.84 -5.96
C ILE A 109 2.06 11.79 -5.17
N GLY A 110 2.82 12.88 -5.12
CA GLY A 110 4.05 12.97 -4.35
C GLY A 110 3.83 12.73 -2.86
N GLY A 111 2.78 13.35 -2.27
CA GLY A 111 2.42 13.14 -0.87
C GLY A 111 2.00 11.69 -0.56
N VAL A 112 1.25 11.06 -1.46
CA VAL A 112 0.84 9.65 -1.35
C VAL A 112 2.05 8.72 -1.39
N LEU A 113 3.00 8.95 -2.31
CA LEU A 113 4.24 8.19 -2.39
C LEU A 113 5.14 8.40 -1.15
N ALA A 114 5.18 9.62 -0.62
CA ALA A 114 5.89 9.91 0.63
C ALA A 114 5.26 9.21 1.83
N ALA A 115 3.92 9.14 1.90
CA ALA A 115 3.21 8.39 2.94
C ALA A 115 3.52 6.89 2.86
N ASN A 116 3.60 6.30 1.66
CA ASN A 116 4.05 4.92 1.47
C ASN A 116 5.48 4.72 1.99
N ALA A 117 6.41 5.64 1.69
CA ALA A 117 7.79 5.55 2.17
C ALA A 117 7.91 5.62 3.70
N ASP A 118 7.02 6.37 4.37
CA ASP A 118 6.94 6.45 5.84
C ASP A 118 6.31 5.20 6.47
N HIS A 119 5.44 4.49 5.75
CA HIS A 119 4.65 3.38 6.25
C HIS A 119 5.47 2.26 6.90
N GLY A 120 6.67 1.99 6.37
CA GLY A 120 7.61 1.02 6.94
C GLY A 120 8.00 1.32 8.39
N ARG A 121 8.08 2.60 8.78
CA ARG A 121 8.39 2.98 10.18
C ARG A 121 7.27 2.60 11.14
N MET A 122 6.02 2.70 10.70
CA MET A 122 4.87 2.28 11.49
C MET A 122 4.88 0.76 11.73
N HIS A 123 5.11 -0.03 10.68
CA HIS A 123 5.19 -1.49 10.80
C HIS A 123 6.40 -1.93 11.64
N TRP A 124 7.53 -1.25 11.51
CA TRP A 124 8.69 -1.46 12.38
C TRP A 124 8.32 -1.24 13.86
N LYS A 125 7.65 -0.12 14.17
CA LYS A 125 7.18 0.16 15.52
C LYS A 125 6.23 -0.94 16.03
N TRP A 126 5.25 -1.36 15.24
CA TRP A 126 4.30 -2.40 15.64
C TRP A 126 4.97 -3.76 15.88
N ALA A 127 5.90 -4.16 15.02
CA ALA A 127 6.67 -5.38 15.20
C ALA A 127 7.51 -5.32 16.50
N LYS A 128 8.12 -4.16 16.78
CA LYS A 128 8.86 -3.94 18.02
C LYS A 128 7.96 -4.01 19.25
N ASP A 129 6.84 -3.29 19.25
CA ASP A 129 5.91 -3.25 20.38
C ASP A 129 5.28 -4.63 20.66
N ALA A 130 5.11 -5.46 19.63
CA ALA A 130 4.63 -6.83 19.74
C ALA A 130 5.71 -7.84 20.20
N GLY A 131 6.96 -7.43 20.34
CA GLY A 131 8.07 -8.31 20.74
C GLY A 131 8.47 -9.35 19.70
N VAL A 132 8.07 -9.18 18.44
CA VAL A 132 8.35 -10.16 17.37
C VAL A 132 9.65 -9.91 16.62
N LEU A 133 10.40 -8.87 17.02
CA LEU A 133 11.74 -8.54 16.49
C LEU A 133 12.88 -9.08 17.36
N GLU A 134 12.59 -9.50 18.59
CA GLU A 134 13.60 -10.03 19.52
C GLU A 134 13.71 -11.54 19.31
N ILE A 135 14.91 -11.99 18.90
CA ILE A 135 15.28 -13.41 18.72
C ILE A 135 16.15 -13.82 19.89
#